data_AF-A0A9D0YMQ4-F1
#
_entry.id   AF-A0A9D0YMQ4-F1
#
_cell.length_a   1.000
_cell.length_b   1.000
_cell.length_c   1.000
_cell.angle_alpha   90.00
_cell.angle_beta   90.00
_cell.angle_gamma   90.00
#
_symmetry.space_group_name_H-M   'P 1'
#
loop_
_entity.id
_entity.type
_entity.pdbx_description
1 polymer ?
#
loop_
_entity_poly.entity_id
_entity_poly.type
_entity_poly.pdbx_seq_one_letter_code
_entity_poly.pdbx_strand_id
1 'polypeptide(L)' 'MDLFLVFYGYLSLAFGWGFYTLVFTSFGLALFFHLKEKNIYKTAERFIWSMVTLGVINLILASLFSSFATLKWILNS' A
#
# COMPACT_ATOMS: atom_id res chain seq x y z
N MET A 1 17.55 1.58 20.87
CA MET A 1 16.27 2.29 20.70
C MET A 1 16.10 2.77 19.25
N ASP A 2 17.19 3.14 18.59
CA ASP A 2 17.20 3.71 17.24
C ASP A 2 16.81 2.71 16.14
N LEU A 3 17.23 1.45 16.24
CA LEU A 3 16.87 0.40 15.29
C LEU A 3 15.35 0.15 15.25
N PHE A 4 14.71 0.15 16.42
CA PHE A 4 13.25 0.03 16.53
C PHE A 4 12.56 1.22 15.87
N LEU A 5 13.06 2.44 16.10
CA LEU A 5 12.48 3.67 15.54
C LEU A 5 12.58 3.71 14.01
N VAL A 6 13.73 3.32 13.45
CA VAL A 6 13.94 3.27 11.99
C VAL A 6 13.02 2.23 11.35
N PHE A 7 12.97 1.01 11.89
CA PHE A 7 12.10 -0.05 11.36
C PHE A 7 10.62 0.34 11.44
N TYR A 8 10.16 0.82 12.60
CA TYR A 8 8.76 1.20 12.79
C TYR A 8 8.37 2.43 11.97
N GLY A 9 9.28 3.38 11.74
CA GLY A 9 9.03 4.57 10.92
C GLY A 9 8.72 4.20 9.46
N TYR A 10 9.54 3.34 8.85
CA TYR A 10 9.29 2.87 7.48
C TYR A 10 8.06 1.98 7.37
N LEU A 11 7.83 1.12 8.36
CA LEU A 11 6.66 0.25 8.40
C LEU A 11 5.35 1.05 8.56
N SER A 12 5.36 2.08 9.41
CA SER A 12 4.25 3.02 9.60
C SER A 12 3.92 3.77 8.31
N LEU A 13 4.94 4.24 7.58
CA LEU A 13 4.75 4.90 6.29
C LEU A 13 4.12 3.95 5.26
N ALA A 14 4.61 2.71 5.20
CA ALA A 14 4.05 1.68 4.32
C ALA A 14 2.59 1.36 4.65
N PHE A 15 2.25 1.24 5.93
CA PHE A 15 0.88 1.06 6.40
C PHE A 15 -0.02 2.25 6.03
N GLY A 16 0.49 3.49 6.16
CA GLY A 16 -0.23 4.68 5.75
C GLY A 16 -0.58 4.66 4.26
N TRP A 17 0.39 4.33 3.40
CA TRP A 17 0.15 4.19 1.97
C TRP A 17 -0.84 3.06 1.64
N GLY A 18 -0.67 1.88 2.25
CA GLY A 18 -1.58 0.76 2.08
C GLY A 18 -3.01 1.08 2.51
N PHE A 19 -3.17 1.80 3.63
CA PHE A 19 -4.46 2.28 4.10
C PHE A 19 -5.12 3.24 3.11
N TYR A 20 -4.37 4.22 2.57
CA TYR A 20 -4.89 5.10 1.52
C TYR A 20 -5.34 4.34 0.28
N THR A 21 -4.55 3.36 -0.16
CA THR A 21 -4.91 2.52 -1.31
C THR A 21 -6.21 1.77 -1.05
N LEU A 22 -6.36 1.18 0.14
CA LEU A 22 -7.57 0.45 0.54
C LEU A 22 -8.80 1.38 0.58
N VAL A 23 -8.69 2.55 1.20
CA VAL A 23 -9.77 3.55 1.29
C VAL A 23 -10.19 4.03 -0.11
N PHE A 24 -9.24 4.37 -0.98
CA PHE A 24 -9.55 4.77 -2.36
C PHE A 24 -10.19 3.64 -3.16
N THR A 25 -9.75 2.41 -2.93
CA THR A 25 -10.32 1.22 -3.59
C THR A 25 -11.75 0.96 -3.13
N SER A 26 -12.01 1.02 -1.83
CA SER A 26 -13.35 0.88 -1.24
C SER A 26 -14.27 2.01 -1.69
N PHE A 27 -13.77 3.24 -1.77
CA PHE A 27 -14.51 4.38 -2.30
C PHE A 27 -14.86 4.18 -3.78
N GLY A 28 -13.90 3.73 -4.60
CA GLY A 28 -14.13 3.37 -6.00
C GLY A 28 -15.16 2.26 -6.18
N LEU A 29 -15.15 1.25 -5.29
CA LEU A 29 -16.12 0.15 -5.28
C LEU A 29 -17.53 0.63 -4.89
N ALA A 30 -17.64 1.48 -3.87
CA ALA A 30 -18.91 2.08 -3.45
C ALA A 30 -19.51 2.95 -4.58
N LEU A 31 -18.67 3.75 -5.23
CA LEU A 31 -19.04 4.59 -6.37
C LEU A 31 -19.41 3.73 -7.59
N PHE A 32 -18.75 2.60 -7.79
CA PHE A 32 -19.10 1.58 -8.79
C PHE A 32 -20.46 0.94 -8.55
N PHE A 33 -20.78 0.54 -7.31
CA PHE A 33 -22.12 0.04 -6.99
C PHE A 33 -23.20 1.10 -7.19
N HIS A 34 -22.87 2.36 -6.95
CA HIS A 34 -23.77 3.48 -7.18
C HIS A 34 -23.98 3.79 -8.68
N LEU A 35 -22.95 3.61 -9.51
CA LEU A 35 -22.98 3.88 -10.96
C LEU A 35 -23.29 2.65 -11.83
N LYS A 36 -23.66 1.52 -11.23
CA LYS A 36 -23.84 0.19 -11.86
C LYS A 36 -24.81 0.16 -13.05
N GLU A 37 -25.58 1.22 -13.29
CA GLU A 37 -26.48 1.36 -14.44
C GLU A 37 -25.77 1.76 -15.76
N LYS A 38 -24.51 2.19 -15.73
CA LYS A 38 -23.76 2.60 -16.94
C LYS A 38 -22.62 1.62 -17.24
N ASN A 39 -22.31 1.44 -18.53
CA ASN A 39 -21.35 0.49 -19.13
C ASN A 39 -19.86 0.74 -18.76
N ILE A 40 -19.60 1.25 -17.55
CA ILE A 40 -18.30 1.65 -16.98
C ILE A 40 -17.71 0.49 -16.14
N TYR A 41 -18.45 -0.62 -16.02
CA TYR A 41 -18.18 -1.74 -15.12
C TYR A 41 -16.76 -2.32 -15.29
N LYS A 42 -16.36 -2.58 -16.54
CA LYS A 42 -15.05 -3.18 -16.87
C LYS A 42 -13.87 -2.26 -16.55
N THR A 43 -14.09 -0.95 -16.58
CA THR A 43 -13.04 0.05 -16.34
C THR A 43 -12.79 0.24 -14.85
N ALA A 44 -13.86 0.30 -14.07
CA ALA A 44 -13.77 0.42 -12.61
C ALA A 44 -13.19 -0.84 -11.95
N GLU A 45 -13.59 -2.03 -12.41
CA GLU A 45 -13.03 -3.30 -11.94
C GLU A 45 -11.52 -3.37 -12.18
N ARG A 46 -11.05 -2.99 -13.37
CA ARG A 46 -9.61 -2.92 -13.68
C ARG A 46 -8.89 -1.90 -12.81
N PHE A 47 -9.47 -0.72 -12.59
CA PHE A 47 -8.88 0.32 -11.74
C PHE A 47 -8.68 -0.17 -10.30
N ILE A 48 -9.69 -0.85 -9.75
CA ILE A 48 -9.66 -1.43 -8.40
C ILE A 48 -8.55 -2.49 -8.30
N TRP A 49 -8.49 -3.42 -9.26
CA TRP A 49 -7.45 -4.45 -9.30
C TRP A 49 -6.05 -3.85 -9.41
N SER A 50 -5.86 -2.83 -10.26
CA SER A 50 -4.59 -2.14 -10.39
C SER A 50 -4.16 -1.47 -9.09
N MET A 51 -5.09 -0.81 -8.38
CA MET A 51 -4.77 -0.16 -7.10
C MET A 51 -4.40 -1.17 -6.02
N VAL A 52 -5.16 -2.25 -5.86
CA VAL A 52 -4.82 -3.32 -4.91
C VAL A 52 -3.43 -3.88 -5.20
N THR A 53 -3.13 -4.13 -6.47
CA THR A 53 -1.83 -4.68 -6.89
C THR A 53 -0.69 -3.72 -6.56
N LEU A 54 -0.84 -2.42 -6.83
CA LEU A 54 0.14 -1.40 -6.49
C LEU A 54 0.35 -1.28 -4.98
N GLY A 55 -0.73 -1.33 -4.18
CA GLY A 55 -0.66 -1.31 -2.72
C GLY A 55 0.14 -2.50 -2.16
N VAL A 56 -0.11 -3.71 -2.67
CA VAL A 56 0.62 -4.92 -2.26
C VAL A 56 2.10 -4.84 -2.64
N ILE A 57 2.42 -4.42 -3.87
CA ILE A 57 3.81 -4.24 -4.32
C ILE A 57 4.54 -3.24 -3.42
N ASN A 58 3.90 -2.12 -3.08
CA ASN A 58 4.50 -1.10 -2.23
C ASN A 58 4.78 -1.62 -0.82
N LEU A 59 3.88 -2.43 -0.26
CA LEU A 59 4.05 -3.04 1.06
C LEU A 59 5.26 -4.01 1.07
N ILE A 60 5.41 -4.81 0.03
CA ILE A 60 6.54 -5.75 -0.12
C ILE A 60 7.85 -4.97 -0.25
N LEU A 61 7.91 -3.96 -1.11
CA LEU A 61 9.10 -3.13 -1.30
C LEU A 61 9.49 -2.41 -0.01
N ALA A 62 8.53 -1.81 0.69
CA ALA A 62 8.81 -1.13 1.95
C ALA A 62 9.30 -2.10 3.04
N SER A 63 8.75 -3.31 3.11
CA SER A 63 9.24 -4.36 4.01
C SER A 63 10.69 -4.74 3.72
N LEU A 64 11.03 -4.95 2.44
CA LEU A 64 12.40 -5.25 2.00
C LEU A 64 13.37 -4.10 2.30
N PHE A 65 12.98 -2.86 1.97
CA PHE A 65 13.79 -1.68 2.27
C PHE A 65 14.02 -1.50 3.76
N SER A 66 12.98 -1.67 4.59
CA SER A 66 13.12 -1.60 6.05
C SER A 66 14.07 -2.68 6.58
N SER A 67 13.97 -3.91 6.07
CA SER A 67 14.84 -5.03 6.47
C SER A 67 16.30 -4.77 6.07
N PHE A 68 16.53 -4.26 4.86
CA PHE A 68 17.87 -3.93 4.38
C PHE A 68 18.49 -2.75 5.14
N ALA A 69 17.71 -1.69 5.40
CA ALA A 69 18.17 -0.56 6.20
C ALA A 69 18.53 -0.99 7.63
N THR A 70 17.73 -1.88 8.22
CA THR A 70 17.96 -2.47 9.53
C THR A 70 19.25 -3.29 9.56
N LEU A 71 19.46 -4.19 8.58
CA LEU A 71 20.70 -4.98 8.45
C LEU A 71 21.93 -4.09 8.25
N LYS A 72 21.84 -3.08 7.37
CA LYS A 72 22.93 -2.15 7.12
C LYS A 72 23.31 -1.40 8.39
N TRP A 73 22.34 -0.96 9.19
CA TRP A 73 22.61 -0.30 10.46
C TRP A 73 23.32 -1.24 11.44
N ILE A 74 22.88 -2.50 11.56
CA ILE A 74 23.52 -3.50 12.44
C ILE A 74 24.98 -3.74 12.04
N LEU A 75 25.27 -3.81 10.73
CA LEU A 75 26.63 -4.05 10.23
C LEU A 75 27.57 -2.85 10.39
N ASN A 76 27.02 -1.64 10.53
CA ASN A 76 27.78 -0.39 10.66
C ASN A 76 27.88 0.11 12.12
N SER A 77 27.30 -0.61 13.07
CA SER A 77 27.32 -0.30 14.51
C SER A 77 28.27 -1.23 15.27
#